data_AF-A0A8S4QMG4-F1
#
_entry.id   AF-A0A8S4QMG4-F1
#
_cell.length_a   1.000
_cell.length_b   1.000
_cell.length_c   1.000
_cell.angle_alpha   90.00
_cell.angle_beta   90.00
_cell.angle_gamma   90.00
#
_symmetry.space_group_name_H-M   'P 1'
#
loop_
_entity.id
_entity.type
_entity.pdbx_description
1 polymer ?
#
loop_
_entity_poly.entity_id
_entity_poly.type
_entity_poly.pdbx_seq_one_letter_code
_entity_poly.pdbx_strand_id
1 'polypeptide(L)' 'MGLIRRLRITQRAMERAMLGVSLRDQIKNEENRRRTKVTDIAQRVAKHKWKWAGHIARRTDGRWGS' A
#
# COMPACT_ATOMS: atom_id res chain seq x y z
N MET A 1 0.09 -9.27 -11.04
CA MET A 1 1.09 -8.28 -10.54
C MET A 1 0.75 -6.79 -10.79
N GLY A 2 -0.28 -6.44 -11.59
CA GLY A 2 -0.54 -5.03 -11.99
C GLY A 2 -1.13 -4.11 -10.90
N LEU A 3 -1.94 -4.62 -9.97
CA LEU A 3 -2.66 -3.80 -8.99
C LEU A 3 -1.72 -3.08 -8.00
N ILE A 4 -0.73 -3.80 -7.47
CA ILE A 4 0.25 -3.24 -6.52
C ILE A 4 1.06 -2.11 -7.19
N ARG A 5 1.40 -2.26 -8.48
CA ARG A 5 2.09 -1.22 -9.24
C ARG A 5 1.24 0.04 -9.36
N ARG A 6 -0.05 -0.09 -9.68
CA ARG A 6 -0.98 1.06 -9.76
C ARG A 6 -1.12 1.76 -8.41
N LEU A 7 -1.28 1.01 -7.32
CA LEU A 7 -1.34 1.55 -5.96
C LEU A 7 -0.06 2.29 -5.56
N ARG A 8 1.12 1.80 -5.96
CA ARG A 8 2.38 2.51 -5.72
C ARG A 8 2.47 3.81 -6.52
N ILE A 9 1.96 3.83 -7.75
CA ILE A 9 1.94 5.06 -8.57
C ILE A 9 1.00 6.10 -7.94
N THR A 10 -0.19 5.69 -7.51
CA THR A 10 -1.13 6.59 -6.84
C THR A 10 -0.58 7.10 -5.51
N GLN A 11 0.05 6.23 -4.70
CA GLN A 11 0.74 6.65 -3.47
C GLN A 11 1.81 7.72 -3.76
N ARG A 12 2.66 7.54 -4.77
CA ARG A 12 3.68 8.55 -5.14
C ARG A 12 3.07 9.86 -5.62
N ALA A 13 1.95 9.81 -6.32
CA ALA A 13 1.25 11.02 -6.75
C ALA A 13 0.69 11.79 -5.55
N MET A 14 0.09 11.08 -4.58
CA MET A 14 -0.38 11.66 -3.33
C MET A 14 0.76 12.23 -2.47
N GLU A 15 1.87 11.50 -2.31
CA GLU A 15 3.04 11.97 -1.57
C GLU A 15 3.62 13.27 -2.16
N ARG A 16 3.66 13.38 -3.49
CA ARG A 16 4.11 14.61 -4.16
C ARG A 16 3.15 15.78 -3.92
N ALA A 17 1.85 15.54 -4.01
CA ALA A 17 0.83 16.54 -3.73
C ALA A 17 0.89 17.04 -2.27
N MET A 18 1.08 16.13 -1.30
CA MET A 18 1.23 16.47 0.12
C MET A 18 2.44 17.36 0.40
N LEU A 19 3.54 17.15 -0.31
CA LEU A 19 4.77 17.90 -0.15
C LEU A 19 4.84 19.16 -1.03
N GLY A 20 3.86 19.37 -1.90
CA GLY A 20 3.86 20.48 -2.86
C GLY A 20 4.98 20.39 -3.91
N VAL A 21 5.50 19.18 -4.19
CA VAL A 21 6.63 18.97 -5.10
C VAL A 21 6.17 18.45 -6.45
N SER A 22 6.81 18.95 -7.51
CA SER A 22 6.56 18.59 -8.89
C SER A 22 7.52 17.49 -9.38
N LEU A 23 7.28 16.99 -10.59
CA LEU A 23 8.24 16.07 -11.25
C LEU A 23 9.55 16.78 -11.66
N ARG A 24 9.53 18.11 -11.79
CA ARG A 24 10.70 18.91 -12.19
C ARG A 24 11.74 19.02 -11.09
N ASP A 25 11.31 18.90 -9.83
CA ASP A 25 12.20 18.94 -8.68
C ASP A 25 13.11 17.70 -8.61
N GLN A 26 12.84 16.67 -9.43
CA GLN A 26 13.61 15.42 -9.53
C GLN A 26 13.94 14.76 -8.18
N ILE A 27 13.09 15.00 -7.17
CA ILE A 27 13.27 14.45 -5.82
C ILE A 27 13.14 12.94 -5.89
N LYS A 28 14.14 12.24 -5.35
CA LYS A 28 14.14 10.77 -5.27
C LYS A 28 12.90 10.30 -4.52
N ASN A 29 12.27 9.23 -5.02
CA ASN A 29 11.09 8.64 -4.38
C ASN A 29 11.36 8.21 -2.92
N GLU A 30 12.59 7.81 -2.60
CA GLU A 30 13.00 7.48 -1.23
C GLU A 30 12.95 8.69 -0.30
N GLU A 31 13.33 9.88 -0.79
CA GLU A 31 13.29 11.10 0.01
C GLU A 31 11.84 11.55 0.26
N ASN A 32 10.96 11.45 -0.75
CA ASN A 32 9.52 11.69 -0.54
C ASN A 32 8.94 10.75 0.52
N ARG A 33 9.29 9.46 0.47
CA ARG A 33 8.89 8.47 1.49
C ARG A 33 9.44 8.78 2.87
N ARG A 34 10.70 9.22 2.97
CA ARG A 34 11.33 9.62 4.24
C ARG A 34 10.61 10.80 4.87
N ARG A 35 10.23 11.80 4.05
CA ARG A 35 9.55 13.02 4.50
C ARG A 35 8.11 12.76 4.93
N THR A 36 7.34 11.99 4.16
CA THR A 36 5.92 11.73 4.48
C THR A 36 5.75 10.66 5.56
N LYS A 37 6.74 9.78 5.77
CA LYS A 37 6.68 8.62 6.68
C LYS A 37 5.48 7.70 6.40
N VAL A 38 4.92 7.77 5.19
CA VAL A 38 3.77 6.94 4.79
C VAL A 38 4.23 5.50 4.58
N THR A 39 3.52 4.56 5.19
CA THR A 39 3.80 3.12 5.06
C THR A 39 3.63 2.66 3.60
N ASP A 40 4.53 1.81 3.09
CA ASP A 40 4.42 1.27 1.73
C ASP A 40 3.12 0.48 1.55
N ILE A 41 2.31 0.87 0.56
CA ILE A 41 1.00 0.28 0.34
C ILE A 41 1.07 -1.22 0.02
N ALA A 42 2.17 -1.71 -0.57
CA ALA A 42 2.32 -3.13 -0.84
C ALA A 42 2.46 -3.93 0.46
N GLN A 43 3.25 -3.43 1.41
CA GLN A 43 3.36 -4.03 2.74
C GLN A 43 2.02 -4.01 3.47
N ARG A 44 1.29 -2.90 3.38
CA ARG A 44 -0.03 -2.79 4.00
C ARG A 44 -1.02 -3.78 3.40
N VAL A 45 -1.09 -3.88 2.07
CA VAL A 45 -1.94 -4.86 1.37
C VAL A 45 -1.57 -6.29 1.75
N ALA A 46 -0.28 -6.62 1.77
CA ALA A 46 0.19 -7.95 2.19
C ALA A 46 -0.21 -8.27 3.63
N LYS A 47 0.00 -7.34 4.57
CA LYS A 47 -0.39 -7.49 5.97
C LYS A 47 -1.90 -7.71 6.13
N HIS A 48 -2.72 -6.97 5.38
CA HIS A 48 -4.17 -7.15 5.41
C HIS A 48 -4.59 -8.51 4.85
N LYS A 49 -3.98 -8.96 3.74
CA LYS A 49 -4.22 -10.29 3.19
C LYS A 49 -3.87 -11.39 4.18
N TRP A 50 -2.71 -11.30 4.84
CA TRP A 50 -2.30 -12.25 5.86
C TRP A 50 -3.22 -12.24 7.08
N LYS A 51 -3.64 -11.07 7.55
CA LYS A 51 -4.63 -10.96 8.62
C LYS A 51 -5.95 -11.61 8.25
N TRP A 52 -6.45 -11.37 7.04
CA TRP A 52 -7.67 -12.00 6.54
C TRP A 52 -7.52 -13.51 6.43
N ALA A 53 -6.43 -14.01 5.85
CA ALA A 53 -6.16 -15.44 5.76
C ALA A 53 -6.10 -16.10 7.14
N GLY A 54 -5.45 -15.45 8.12
CA GLY A 54 -5.43 -15.93 9.51
C GLY A 54 -6.81 -15.88 10.18
N HIS A 55 -7.63 -14.85 9.90
CA HIS A 55 -9.02 -14.77 10.36
C HIS A 55 -9.85 -15.92 9.80
N ILE A 56 -9.74 -16.18 8.50
CA ILE A 56 -10.38 -17.31 7.82
C ILE A 56 -9.90 -18.65 8.39
N ALA A 57 -8.61 -18.85 8.63
CA ALA A 57 -8.09 -20.10 9.16
C ALA A 57 -8.57 -20.41 10.58
N ARG A 58 -8.91 -19.38 11.37
CA ARG A 58 -9.47 -19.50 12.73
C ARG A 58 -11.00 -19.57 12.76
N ARG A 59 -11.66 -19.33 11.63
CA ARG A 59 -13.11 -19.49 11.52
C ARG A 59 -13.45 -20.97 11.56
N THR A 60 -14.15 -21.39 12.60
CA THR A 60 -14.72 -22.74 12.77
C THR A 60 -16.18 -22.82 12.27
N ASP A 61 -16.77 -21.70 11.86
CA ASP A 61 -18.05 -21.64 11.16
C ASP A 61 -17.86 -22.18 9.73
N GLY A 62 -18.34 -23.40 9.49
CA GLY A 62 -18.24 -24.17 8.23
C GLY A 62 -18.93 -23.55 7.01
N ARG A 63 -18.92 -22.23 6.86
CA ARG A 63 -19.38 -21.48 5.70
C ARG A 63 -18.25 -21.31 4.68
N TRP A 64 -17.70 -22.45 4.24
CA TRP A 64 -17.01 -22.58 2.95
C TRP A 64 -17.78 -23.55 2.04
N GLY A 65 -19.10 -23.58 2.19
CA GLY A 65 -20.01 -24.43 1.42
C GLY A 65 -21.46 -23.99 1.64
N SER A 66 -21.89 -23.00 0.87
CA SER A 66 -23.30 -22.69 0.59
C SER A 66 -23.35 -21.86 -0.67
#